data_AF-A0A7K8LMK6-F1
#
_entry.id   AF-A0A7K8LMK6-F1
#
_cell.length_a   1.000
_cell.length_b   1.000
_cell.length_c   1.000
_cell.angle_alpha   90.00
_cell.angle_beta   90.00
_cell.angle_gamma   90.00
#
_symmetry.space_group_name_H-M   'P 1'
#
loop_
_entity.id
_entity.type
_entity.pdbx_description
1 polymer ?
#
loop_
_entity_poly.entity_id
_entity_poly.type
_entity_poly.pdbx_seq_one_letter_code
_entity_poly.pdbx_strand_id
1 'polypeptide(L)' 'QAAVELITNQTTSALELLAKQQTQMRGAIYQNRLALDYLLAEEGGVCEKF' A
#
# COMPACT_ATOMS: atom_id res chain seq x y z
N GLN A 1 -26.00 -21.71 -11.89
CA GLN A 1 -26.02 -20.25 -12.04
C GLN A 1 -24.66 -19.78 -12.55
N ALA A 2 -24.44 -19.80 -13.86
CA ALA A 2 -23.10 -19.58 -14.45
C ALA A 2 -22.62 -18.12 -14.39
N ALA A 3 -23.53 -17.15 -14.48
CA ALA A 3 -23.18 -15.73 -14.42
C ALA A 3 -22.59 -15.32 -13.06
N VAL A 4 -23.10 -15.86 -11.95
CA VAL A 4 -22.60 -15.55 -10.61
C VAL A 4 -21.20 -16.12 -10.39
N GLU A 5 -20.95 -17.34 -10.85
CA GLU A 5 -19.61 -17.96 -10.78
C GLU A 5 -18.58 -17.18 -11.61
N LEU A 6 -18.96 -16.72 -12.80
CA LEU A 6 -18.10 -15.87 -13.62
C LEU A 6 -17.76 -14.54 -12.91
N ILE A 7 -18.76 -13.86 -12.36
CA ILE A 7 -18.58 -12.56 -11.69
C ILE A 7 -17.73 -12.72 -10.42
N THR A 8 -17.97 -13.77 -9.63
CA THR A 8 -17.22 -14.02 -8.39
C THR A 8 -15.76 -14.36 -8.66
N ASN A 9 -15.48 -15.17 -9.68
CA ASN A 9 -14.10 -15.47 -10.11
C ASN A 9 -13.37 -14.20 -10.59
N GLN A 10 -14.00 -13.40 -11.45
CA GLN A 10 -13.41 -12.13 -11.92
C GLN A 10 -13.15 -11.15 -10.78
N THR A 11 -14.11 -11.04 -9.85
CA THR A 11 -13.97 -10.17 -8.67
C THR A 11 -12.83 -10.64 -7.77
N THR A 12 -12.70 -11.93 -7.55
CA THR A 12 -11.60 -12.52 -6.76
C THR A 12 -10.26 -12.18 -7.37
N SER A 13 -10.08 -12.39 -8.68
CA SER A 13 -8.83 -12.05 -9.36
C SER A 13 -8.52 -10.55 -9.31
N ALA A 14 -9.52 -9.67 -9.42
CA ALA A 14 -9.31 -8.24 -9.29
C ALA A 14 -8.86 -7.84 -7.87
N LEU A 15 -9.47 -8.43 -6.83
CA LEU A 15 -9.09 -8.19 -5.44
C LEU A 15 -7.68 -8.69 -5.12
N GLU A 16 -7.27 -9.83 -5.68
CA GLU A 16 -5.90 -10.35 -5.54
C GLU A 16 -4.85 -9.39 -6.14
N LEU A 17 -5.14 -8.83 -7.32
CA LEU A 17 -4.27 -7.83 -7.96
C LEU A 17 -4.17 -6.56 -7.11
N LEU A 18 -5.29 -6.08 -6.58
CA LEU A 18 -5.32 -4.91 -5.69
C LEU A 18 -4.53 -5.17 -4.39
N ALA A 19 -4.69 -6.35 -3.78
CA ALA A 19 -3.98 -6.71 -2.55
C ALA A 19 -2.45 -6.75 -2.76
N LYS A 20 -2.01 -7.26 -3.92
CA LYS A 20 -0.60 -7.25 -4.31
C LYS A 20 -0.07 -5.83 -4.48
N GLN A 21 -0.80 -4.98 -5.20
CA GLN A 21 -0.42 -3.58 -5.42
C GLN A 21 -0.41 -2.78 -4.10
N GLN A 22 -1.41 -2.97 -3.24
CA GLN A 22 -1.48 -2.34 -1.92
C GLN A 22 -0.25 -2.71 -1.07
N THR A 23 0.16 -3.98 -1.10
CA THR A 23 1.32 -4.45 -0.33
C THR A 23 2.62 -3.79 -0.83
N GLN A 24 2.79 -3.69 -2.15
CA GLN A 24 3.94 -3.00 -2.75
C GLN A 24 3.96 -1.52 -2.40
N MET A 25 2.82 -0.83 -2.53
CA MET A 25 2.69 0.59 -2.18
C MET A 25 2.98 0.84 -0.70
N ARG A 26 2.46 -0.01 0.20
CA ARG A 26 2.74 0.09 1.63
C ARG A 26 4.23 -0.01 1.92
N GLY A 27 4.94 -0.93 1.26
CA GLY A 27 6.40 -1.04 1.37
C GLY A 27 7.12 0.23 0.95
N ALA A 28 6.78 0.77 -0.23
CA ALA A 28 7.36 2.01 -0.73
C ALA A 28 7.07 3.22 0.18
N ILE A 29 5.85 3.33 0.69
CA ILE A 29 5.46 4.41 1.62
C ILE A 29 6.28 4.33 2.90
N TYR A 30 6.47 3.14 3.48
CA TYR A 30 7.28 3.00 4.69
C TYR A 30 8.76 3.28 4.44
N GLN A 31 9.32 2.85 3.31
CA GLN A 31 10.70 3.20 2.95
C GLN A 31 10.88 4.70 2.78
N ASN A 32 9.94 5.37 2.10
CA ASN A 32 9.95 6.82 1.98
C ASN A 32 9.85 7.50 3.35
N ARG A 33 9.00 7.00 4.24
CA ARG A 33 8.87 7.56 5.59
C ARG A 33 10.19 7.46 6.36
N LEU A 34 10.84 6.29 6.35
CA LEU A 34 12.13 6.12 7.01
C LEU A 34 13.21 7.04 6.45
N ALA A 35 13.26 7.19 5.12
CA ALA A 35 14.18 8.12 4.48
C ALA A 35 13.92 9.57 4.89
N LEU A 36 12.64 9.98 4.96
CA LEU A 36 12.25 11.31 5.41
C LEU A 36 12.56 11.52 6.91
N ASP A 37 12.30 10.54 7.77
CA ASP A 37 12.63 10.64 9.20
C ASP A 37 14.14 10.80 9.40
N TYR A 38 14.97 10.14 8.59
CA TYR A 38 16.42 10.35 8.60
C TYR A 38 16.81 11.76 8.17
N LEU A 39 16.24 12.25 7.06
CA LEU A 39 16.52 13.61 6.56
C LEU A 39 16.06 14.71 7.51
N LEU A 40 15.11 14.40 8.40
CA LEU A 40 14.50 15.34 9.35
C LEU A 40 14.89 15.05 10.80
N ALA A 41 15.98 14.31 11.01
CA ALA A 41 16.34 13.84 12.34
C ALA A 41 16.59 14.99 13.33
N GLU A 42 17.12 16.13 12.86
CA GLU A 42 17.35 17.32 13.68
C GLU A 42 16.05 18.04 14.06
N GLU A 43 15.00 17.89 13.24
CA GLU A 43 13.66 18.42 13.51
C GLU A 43 12.73 17.42 14.21
N GLY A 44 13.26 16.30 14.72
CA GLY A 44 12.47 15.29 15.42
C GLY A 44 11.73 14.30 14.50
N GLY A 45 12.05 14.28 13.21
CA GLY A 45 11.43 13.41 12.21
C GLY A 45 10.14 13.98 11.61
N VAL A 46 9.49 13.21 10.75
CA VAL A 46 8.33 13.67 9.98
C VAL A 46 7.16 14.06 10.87
N CYS A 47 6.87 13.31 11.95
CA CYS A 47 5.70 13.58 12.81
C CYS A 47 5.86 14.80 13.72
N GLU A 48 7.10 15.18 14.07
CA GLU A 48 7.34 16.39 14.86
C GLU A 48 7.38 17.62 13.95
N LYS A 49 7.93 17.46 12.73
CA LYS A 49 8.05 18.56 11.77
C LYS A 49 6.75 18.92 11.05
N PHE A 50 5.87 17.95 10.75
CA PHE A 50 4.67 18.12 9.93
C PHE A 50 3.42 17.56 10.61
#